data_AF-A0A7Y2DIA5-F1
#
_entry.id   AF-A0A7Y2DIA5-F1
#
_cell.length_a   1.000
_cell.length_b   1.000
_cell.length_c   1.000
_cell.angle_alpha   90.00
_cell.angle_beta   90.00
_cell.angle_gamma   90.00
#
_symmetry.space_group_name_H-M   'P 1'
#
loop_
_entity.id
_entity.type
_entity.pdbx_description
1 polymer ?
#
loop_
_entity_poly.entity_id
_entity_poly.type
_entity_poly.pdbx_seq_one_letter_code
_entity_poly.pdbx_strand_id
1 'polypeptide(L)'
;MLSFSLLFLSCKEEQKTKKKAEHKFTNALAEETSPYLLQHAHNPVNWRPWTEAALEDAKKEDKLVLVSIGYSSCHWCHVMEEET
;
A
#
# COMPACT_ATOMS: atom_id res chain seq x y z
N MET A 1 -55.38 -13.94 -0.25
CA MET A 1 -54.39 -13.63 -1.30
C MET A 1 -53.48 -12.50 -0.84
N LEU A 2 -52.74 -12.73 0.24
CA LEU A 2 -51.74 -11.80 0.78
C LEU A 2 -50.62 -12.67 1.32
N SER A 3 -49.41 -12.52 0.79
CA SER A 3 -48.10 -12.82 1.42
C SER A 3 -47.08 -13.18 0.35
N PHE A 4 -46.66 -12.23 -0.49
CA PHE A 4 -45.44 -12.38 -1.31
C PHE A 4 -44.88 -11.02 -1.72
N SER A 5 -44.51 -10.16 -0.76
CA SER A 5 -43.87 -8.86 -1.10
C SER A 5 -42.86 -8.34 -0.06
N LEU A 6 -42.34 -9.15 0.87
CA LEU A 6 -41.45 -8.68 1.95
C LEU A 6 -40.16 -9.49 2.10
N LEU A 7 -39.48 -9.83 0.99
CA LEU A 7 -38.19 -10.54 1.03
C LEU A 7 -36.99 -9.76 0.43
N PHE A 8 -37.13 -8.46 0.13
CA PHE A 8 -36.06 -7.68 -0.53
C PHE A 8 -35.41 -6.57 0.31
N LEU A 9 -35.68 -6.47 1.62
CA LEU A 9 -35.13 -5.36 2.44
C LEU A 9 -33.98 -5.72 3.40
N SER A 10 -33.51 -6.97 3.47
CA SER A 10 -32.51 -7.35 4.50
C SER A 10 -31.04 -7.43 4.04
N CYS A 11 -30.69 -7.04 2.81
CA CYS A 11 -29.29 -7.03 2.35
C CYS A 11 -28.86 -5.67 1.77
N LYS A 12 -29.29 -4.58 2.37
CA LYS A 12 -28.81 -3.22 2.01
C LYS A 12 -28.06 -2.50 3.14
N GLU A 13 -27.85 -3.15 4.29
CA GLU A 13 -27.30 -2.49 5.48
C GLU A 13 -25.87 -2.91 5.88
N GLU A 14 -25.24 -3.87 5.20
CA GLU A 14 -23.83 -4.23 5.47
C GLU A 14 -22.81 -3.46 4.62
N GLN A 15 -23.23 -2.68 3.62
CA GLN A 15 -22.29 -1.95 2.75
C GLN A 15 -21.86 -0.58 3.28
N LYS A 16 -22.36 -0.13 4.44
CA LYS A 16 -22.04 1.19 5.01
C LYS A 16 -20.85 1.21 5.99
N THR A 17 -20.23 0.07 6.32
CA THR A 17 -19.22 -0.02 7.39
C THR A 17 -17.93 -0.77 7.01
N LYS A 18 -17.49 -0.67 5.76
CA LYS A 18 -16.06 -0.80 5.42
C LYS A 18 -15.64 0.38 4.57
N LYS A 19 -15.67 1.58 5.16
CA LYS A 19 -14.89 2.70 4.63
C LYS A 19 -13.43 2.22 4.72
N LYS A 20 -12.86 1.79 3.58
CA LYS A 20 -11.43 1.40 3.50
C LYS A 20 -10.67 2.53 4.16
N ALA A 21 -9.89 2.22 5.20
CA ALA A 21 -9.11 3.24 5.90
C ALA A 21 -8.28 3.97 4.83
N GLU A 22 -8.50 5.27 4.70
CA GLU A 22 -7.80 6.07 3.71
C GLU A 22 -6.35 6.21 4.17
N HIS A 23 -5.41 5.68 3.38
CA HIS A 23 -4.00 5.76 3.71
C HIS A 23 -3.52 7.21 3.55
N LYS A 24 -2.92 7.78 4.59
CA LYS A 24 -2.40 9.15 4.59
C LYS A 24 -1.32 9.36 3.51
N PHE A 25 -0.55 8.32 3.22
CA PHE A 25 0.49 8.32 2.19
C PHE A 25 0.28 7.12 1.27
N THR A 26 0.63 7.28 0.00
CA THR A 26 0.73 6.18 -0.97
C THR A 26 1.85 6.52 -1.94
N ASN A 27 2.79 5.59 -2.11
CA ASN A 27 3.95 5.75 -2.98
C ASN A 27 3.89 4.74 -4.16
N ALA A 28 4.93 4.75 -5.01
CA ALA A 28 4.93 3.96 -6.24
C ALA A 28 4.96 2.44 -6.00
N LEU A 29 5.30 1.97 -4.79
CA LEU A 29 5.29 0.53 -4.47
C LEU A 29 3.87 -0.07 -4.44
N ALA A 30 2.82 0.75 -4.44
CA ALA A 30 1.43 0.28 -4.52
C ALA A 30 1.12 -0.51 -5.81
N GLU A 31 1.92 -0.31 -6.86
CA GLU A 31 1.77 -0.97 -8.16
C GLU A 31 2.67 -2.21 -8.32
N GLU A 32 3.47 -2.54 -7.29
CA GLU A 32 4.35 -3.71 -7.32
C GLU A 32 3.60 -5.01 -7.02
N THR A 33 4.17 -6.13 -7.42
CA THR A 33 3.59 -7.46 -7.17
C THR A 33 4.15 -8.15 -5.94
N SER A 34 5.31 -7.70 -5.45
CA SER A 34 5.97 -8.28 -4.29
C SER A 34 5.20 -7.96 -3.00
N PRO A 35 4.80 -8.97 -2.20
CA PRO A 35 4.16 -8.73 -0.91
C PRO A 35 5.00 -7.88 0.04
N TYR A 36 6.33 -8.03 -0.02
CA TYR A 36 7.26 -7.23 0.79
C TYR A 36 7.22 -5.74 0.39
N LEU A 37 7.20 -5.43 -0.91
CA LEU A 37 7.13 -4.04 -1.37
C LEU A 37 5.77 -3.40 -1.08
N LEU A 38 4.68 -4.17 -1.26
CA LEU A 38 3.32 -3.72 -0.97
C LEU A 38 3.11 -3.35 0.51
N GLN A 39 3.80 -4.02 1.44
CA GLN A 39 3.77 -3.67 2.86
C GLN A 39 4.25 -2.23 3.11
N HIS A 40 5.17 -1.72 2.29
CA HIS A 40 5.73 -0.37 2.41
C HIS A 40 5.04 0.68 1.52
N ALA A 41 3.97 0.31 0.79
CA ALA A 41 3.30 1.18 -0.18
C ALA A 41 2.66 2.43 0.43
N HIS A 42 2.36 2.39 1.73
CA HIS A 42 1.67 3.46 2.45
C HIS A 42 2.54 4.15 3.51
N ASN A 43 3.85 3.87 3.50
CA ASN A 43 4.80 4.51 4.40
C ASN A 43 4.98 6.00 4.00
N PRO A 44 5.33 6.87 4.96
CA PRO A 44 5.52 8.31 4.70
C PRO A 44 6.68 8.61 3.76
N VAL A 45 7.66 7.70 3.68
CA VAL A 45 8.74 7.79 2.70
C VAL A 45 8.18 7.50 1.30
N ASN A 46 8.48 8.38 0.35
CA ASN A 46 8.09 8.21 -1.04
C ASN A 46 8.96 7.16 -1.76
N TRP A 47 8.84 5.90 -1.35
CA TRP A 47 9.58 4.79 -1.94
C TRP A 47 9.24 4.62 -3.42
N ARG A 48 10.27 4.28 -4.20
CA ARG A 48 10.16 3.95 -5.62
C ARG A 48 10.80 2.58 -5.87
N PRO A 49 10.27 1.77 -6.80
CA PRO A 49 10.94 0.54 -7.20
C PRO A 49 12.27 0.83 -7.87
N TRP A 50 13.19 -0.13 -7.81
CA TRP A 50 14.49 -0.04 -8.46
C TRP A 50 14.32 -0.07 -9.99
N THR A 51 14.40 1.09 -10.62
CA THR A 51 14.13 1.30 -12.06
C THR A 51 15.08 2.33 -12.64
N GLU A 52 15.38 2.24 -13.94
CA GLU A 52 16.22 3.24 -14.62
C GLU A 52 15.61 4.64 -14.52
N ALA A 53 14.29 4.77 -14.65
CA ALA A 53 13.59 6.04 -14.50
C ALA A 53 13.83 6.69 -13.12
N ALA A 54 13.82 5.91 -12.03
CA ALA A 54 14.12 6.44 -10.70
C ALA A 54 15.57 6.93 -10.56
N LEU A 55 16.52 6.24 -11.18
CA LEU A 55 17.94 6.64 -11.17
C LEU A 55 18.20 7.87 -12.05
N GLU A 56 17.53 7.97 -13.20
CA GLU A 56 17.59 9.16 -14.04
C GLU A 56 17.03 10.39 -13.33
N ASP A 57 15.90 10.24 -12.62
CA ASP A 57 15.30 11.35 -11.88
C ASP A 57 16.24 11.81 -10.75
N ALA A 58 16.87 10.88 -10.01
CA ALA A 58 17.86 11.23 -9.00
C ALA A 58 19.06 12.01 -9.57
N LYS A 59 19.55 11.62 -10.76
CA LYS A 59 20.60 12.36 -11.48
C LYS A 59 20.13 13.75 -11.92
N LYS A 60 18.91 13.87 -12.46
CA LYS A 60 18.33 15.15 -12.91
C LYS A 60 18.11 16.11 -11.73
N GLU A 61 17.72 15.58 -10.57
CA GLU A 61 17.47 16.35 -9.36
C GLU A 61 18.72 16.62 -8.51
N ASP A 62 19.89 16.09 -8.90
CA ASP A 62 21.14 16.15 -8.13
C ASP A 62 20.97 15.68 -6.67
N LYS A 63 20.30 14.53 -6.50
CA LYS A 63 20.01 13.93 -5.18
C LYS A 63 20.69 12.58 -5.02
N LEU A 64 21.13 12.31 -3.79
CA LEU A 64 21.62 11.00 -3.39
C LEU A 64 20.49 9.95 -3.44
N VAL A 65 20.85 8.73 -3.83
CA VAL A 65 19.94 7.58 -3.79
C VAL A 65 20.20 6.78 -2.52
N LEU A 66 19.19 6.67 -1.67
CA LEU A 66 19.18 5.72 -0.56
C LEU A 66 18.58 4.40 -1.06
N VAL A 67 19.37 3.33 -1.03
CA VAL A 67 18.93 1.99 -1.43
C VAL A 67 18.66 1.16 -0.19
N SER A 68 17.41 0.77 0.01
CA SER A 68 16.97 -0.18 1.05
C SER A 68 16.62 -1.51 0.40
N ILE A 69 17.24 -2.59 0.87
CA ILE A 69 17.05 -3.95 0.34
C ILE A 69 16.62 -4.86 1.48
N GLY A 70 15.52 -5.59 1.27
CA GLY A 70 15.01 -6.56 2.22
C GLY A 70 14.13 -7.62 1.56
N TYR A 71 13.56 -8.49 2.37
CA TYR A 71 12.67 -9.57 1.94
C TYR A 71 11.71 -9.95 3.07
N SER A 72 10.59 -10.60 2.74
CA SER A 72 9.46 -10.81 3.67
C SER A 72 9.80 -11.66 4.91
N SER A 73 10.78 -12.55 4.85
CA SER A 73 11.22 -13.38 5.98
C SER A 73 12.47 -12.84 6.70
N CYS A 74 12.86 -11.60 6.42
CA CYS A 74 13.99 -10.93 7.06
C CYS A 74 13.57 -10.32 8.40
N HIS A 75 14.02 -10.90 9.52
CA HIS A 75 13.69 -10.40 10.85
C HIS A 75 14.09 -8.92 11.03
N TRP A 76 15.33 -8.57 10.70
CA TRP A 76 15.86 -7.21 10.91
C TRP A 76 15.27 -6.16 9.96
N CYS A 77 14.71 -6.56 8.82
CA CYS A 77 14.04 -5.65 7.90
C CYS A 77 12.72 -5.14 8.50
N HIS A 78 12.02 -6.00 9.24
CA HIS A 78 10.79 -5.63 9.96
C HIS A 78 11.10 -4.81 11.21
N VAL A 79 12.13 -5.19 11.98
CA VAL A 79 12.57 -4.39 13.14
C VAL A 79 12.96 -2.98 12.71
N MET A 80 13.74 -2.85 11.63
CA MET A 80 14.10 -1.54 11.09
C MET A 80 12.86 -0.74 10.65
N GLU A 81 11.86 -1.37 10.03
CA GLU A 81 10.62 -0.66 9.66
C GLU A 81 9.85 -0.15 10.88
N GLU A 82 9.70 -0.99 11.91
CA GLU A 82 8.89 -0.67 13.09
C GLU A 82 9.50 0.45 13.94
N GLU A 83 10.82 0.52 14.00
CA GLU A 83 11.54 1.50 14.82
C GLU A 83 11.74 2.87 14.14
N THR A 84 11.52 2.98 12.83
CA THR A 84 11.77 4.21 12.03
C THR A 84 10.49 4.94 11.64
#